data_AF-A0A453LM00-F1
#
_entry.id   AF-A0A453LM00-F1
#
_cell.length_a   1.000
_cell.length_b   1.000
_cell.length_c   1.000
_cell.angle_alpha   90.00
_cell.angle_beta   90.00
_cell.angle_gamma   90.00
#
_symmetry.space_group_name_H-M   'P 1'
#
loop_
_entity.id
_entity.type
_entity.pdbx_description
1 polymer ?
#
loop_
_entity_poly.entity_id
_entity_poly.type
_entity_poly.pdbx_seq_one_letter_code
_entity_poly.pdbx_strand_id
1 'polypeptide(L)'
;RQATVTIADSEYEAFLELLHFIYSGKLTPTEPILVVDILLAADKFEVASCIKLCGERLVDLPMTAESAVMCLDLPCSISMAPALAEAAKKFLAKRYDKFLLTKFQDELMRISLTGIVAILSRNHPGVASEESVYDFVLRWAHFQYPNPEERHKILSSSLLPLVPVVRSMTNGILIDQPSCIVDFTLSRGQCSGLFPSGSIRSPPFYCGGHGFFLSAHGKMEPSNFFGLLIEKLEDKGPVRGTIDYEIEVKTRQSLEFLFLWRRTTTTDSRQALGCRIPWPSIIADNSRFFIDDKLHLRVHVKITPQP
;
A
#
# COMPACT_ATOMS: atom_id res chain seq x y z
N ARG A 1 -2.78 16.41 -56.02
CA ARG A 1 -3.59 16.27 -54.79
C ARG A 1 -2.86 17.03 -53.70
N GLN A 2 -3.49 18.03 -53.08
CA GLN A 2 -2.97 18.69 -51.90
C GLN A 2 -3.45 17.87 -50.70
N ALA A 3 -2.52 17.34 -49.92
CA ALA A 3 -2.82 16.69 -48.65
C ALA A 3 -2.60 17.72 -47.54
N THR A 4 -3.60 17.89 -46.68
CA THR A 4 -3.54 18.78 -45.52
C THR A 4 -3.54 17.93 -44.26
N VAL A 5 -2.54 18.12 -43.41
CA VAL A 5 -2.43 17.47 -42.10
C VAL A 5 -2.81 18.50 -41.04
N THR A 6 -3.73 18.16 -40.16
CA THR A 6 -4.14 18.97 -39.02
C THR A 6 -3.49 18.43 -37.76
N ILE A 7 -2.80 19.30 -37.02
CA ILE A 7 -2.17 18.99 -35.74
C ILE A 7 -2.69 19.95 -34.68
N ALA A 8 -2.67 19.54 -33.41
CA ALA A 8 -2.97 20.45 -32.32
C ALA A 8 -1.82 21.43 -32.09
N ASP A 9 -2.11 22.63 -31.58
CA ASP A 9 -1.08 23.64 -31.28
C ASP A 9 -0.01 23.10 -30.30
N SER A 10 -0.42 22.24 -29.36
CA SER A 10 0.48 21.58 -28.41
C SER A 10 1.43 20.56 -29.06
N GLU A 11 1.09 20.03 -30.25
CA GLU A 11 1.90 19.06 -30.98
C GLU A 11 2.87 19.74 -31.97
N TYR A 12 2.79 21.06 -32.14
CA TYR A 12 3.48 21.79 -33.19
C TYR A 12 5.01 21.57 -33.17
N GLU A 13 5.65 21.78 -32.03
CA GLU A 13 7.11 21.64 -31.90
C GLU A 13 7.58 20.20 -32.13
N ALA A 14 6.87 19.23 -31.54
CA ALA A 14 7.17 17.82 -31.73
C ALA A 14 7.00 17.38 -33.18
N PHE A 15 5.99 17.89 -33.87
CA PHE A 15 5.75 17.63 -35.28
C PHE A 15 6.83 18.25 -36.17
N LEU A 16 7.28 19.47 -35.88
CA LEU A 16 8.38 20.10 -36.61
C LEU A 16 9.69 19.31 -36.47
N GLU A 17 10.02 18.87 -35.26
CA GLU A 17 11.22 18.03 -35.03
C GLU A 17 11.10 16.66 -35.70
N LEU A 18 9.90 16.07 -35.72
CA LEU A 18 9.64 14.85 -36.49
C LEU A 18 9.85 15.06 -37.99
N LEU A 19 9.37 16.17 -38.55
CA LEU A 19 9.64 16.53 -39.95
C LEU A 19 11.13 16.72 -40.19
N HIS A 20 11.82 17.45 -39.33
CA HIS A 20 13.27 17.61 -39.44
C HIS A 20 14.00 16.28 -39.40
N PHE A 21 13.58 15.35 -38.54
CA PHE A 21 14.10 13.99 -38.48
C PHE A 21 13.85 13.23 -39.79
N ILE A 22 12.64 13.29 -40.36
CA ILE A 22 12.31 12.61 -41.63
C ILE A 22 13.24 13.06 -42.77
N TYR A 23 13.59 14.35 -42.81
CA TYR A 23 14.45 14.89 -43.86
C TYR A 23 15.95 14.72 -43.59
N SER A 24 16.38 14.78 -42.33
CA SER A 24 17.81 14.80 -41.97
C SER A 24 18.34 13.49 -41.40
N GLY A 25 17.46 12.60 -40.92
CA GLY A 25 17.78 11.40 -40.15
C GLY A 25 18.34 11.69 -38.74
N LYS A 26 18.30 12.93 -38.26
CA LYS A 26 18.93 13.35 -37.00
C LYS A 26 17.89 13.83 -35.99
N LEU A 27 18.05 13.38 -34.74
CA LEU A 27 17.28 13.86 -33.59
C LEU A 27 18.15 14.85 -32.80
N THR A 28 17.80 16.12 -32.89
CA THR A 28 18.47 17.26 -32.26
C THR A 28 18.09 17.50 -30.80
N PRO A 29 16.83 17.31 -30.37
CA PRO A 29 16.42 17.66 -29.01
C PRO A 29 17.08 16.80 -27.93
N THR A 30 17.40 17.46 -26.82
CA THR A 30 17.94 16.84 -25.60
C THR A 30 17.00 16.98 -24.40
N GLU A 31 15.90 17.70 -24.55
CA GLU A 31 14.93 17.92 -23.48
C GLU A 31 13.99 16.72 -23.35
N PRO A 32 13.91 16.04 -22.19
CA PRO A 32 13.15 14.80 -22.06
C PRO A 32 11.67 14.91 -22.42
N ILE A 33 11.02 16.03 -22.10
CA ILE A 33 9.60 16.28 -22.40
C ILE A 33 9.40 16.30 -23.92
N LEU A 34 10.14 17.14 -24.62
CA LEU A 34 10.06 17.26 -26.07
C LEU A 34 10.41 15.94 -26.78
N VAL A 35 11.36 15.16 -26.27
CA VAL A 35 11.69 13.84 -26.84
C VAL A 35 10.53 12.84 -26.68
N VAL A 36 9.81 12.87 -25.55
CA VAL A 36 8.58 12.08 -25.37
C VAL A 36 7.49 12.53 -26.34
N ASP A 37 7.27 13.84 -26.50
CA ASP A 37 6.26 14.37 -27.43
C ASP A 37 6.57 13.99 -28.89
N ILE A 38 7.85 14.04 -29.28
CA ILE A 38 8.31 13.58 -30.60
C ILE A 38 8.06 12.07 -30.76
N LEU A 39 8.30 11.29 -29.71
CA LEU A 39 8.05 9.84 -29.73
C LEU A 39 6.55 9.55 -29.90
N LEU A 40 5.66 10.30 -29.24
CA LEU A 40 4.21 10.17 -29.42
C LEU A 40 3.77 10.59 -30.83
N ALA A 41 4.33 11.67 -31.36
CA ALA A 41 4.09 12.07 -32.74
C ALA A 41 4.61 11.01 -33.73
N ALA A 42 5.79 10.45 -33.50
CA ALA A 42 6.37 9.41 -34.33
C ALA A 42 5.52 8.13 -34.32
N ASP A 43 4.94 7.75 -33.18
CA ASP A 43 3.98 6.65 -33.09
C ASP A 43 2.71 6.97 -33.90
N LYS A 44 2.13 8.15 -33.70
CA LYS A 44 0.93 8.63 -34.42
C LYS A 44 1.09 8.66 -35.94
N PHE A 45 2.29 8.99 -36.43
CA PHE A 45 2.61 9.05 -37.86
C PHE A 45 3.43 7.84 -38.35
N GLU A 46 3.55 6.79 -37.54
CA GLU A 46 4.17 5.50 -37.88
C GLU A 46 5.63 5.58 -38.34
N VAL A 47 6.41 6.53 -37.80
CA VAL A 47 7.83 6.71 -38.10
C VAL A 47 8.69 5.86 -37.18
N ALA A 48 8.71 4.55 -37.42
CA ALA A 48 9.34 3.55 -36.54
C ALA A 48 10.83 3.81 -36.20
N SER A 49 11.61 4.35 -37.14
CA SER A 49 13.01 4.71 -36.90
C SER A 49 13.16 5.86 -35.89
N CYS A 50 12.22 6.81 -35.88
CA CYS A 50 12.19 7.91 -34.94
C CYS A 50 11.80 7.41 -33.53
N ILE A 51 10.79 6.53 -33.44
CA ILE A 51 10.38 5.91 -32.15
C ILE A 51 11.58 5.23 -31.48
N LYS A 52 12.35 4.45 -32.25
CA LYS A 52 13.54 3.77 -31.74
C LYS A 52 14.59 4.76 -31.25
N LEU A 53 14.91 5.78 -32.06
CA LEU A 53 15.94 6.76 -31.70
C LEU A 53 15.55 7.63 -30.51
N CYS A 54 14.27 8.03 -30.39
CA CYS A 54 13.78 8.73 -29.21
C CYS A 54 13.87 7.84 -27.97
N GLY A 55 13.50 6.55 -28.08
CA GLY A 55 13.63 5.60 -26.98
C GLY A 55 15.07 5.43 -26.50
N GLU A 56 16.02 5.27 -27.42
CA GLU A 56 17.46 5.22 -27.09
C GLU A 56 17.91 6.52 -26.42
N ARG A 57 17.52 7.68 -26.96
CA ARG A 57 17.86 8.99 -26.39
C ARG A 57 17.32 9.17 -24.98
N LEU A 58 16.08 8.74 -24.70
CA LEU A 58 15.48 8.84 -23.37
C LEU A 58 16.19 7.96 -22.33
N VAL A 59 16.80 6.86 -22.75
CA VAL A 59 17.62 6.00 -21.88
C VAL A 59 18.98 6.65 -21.58
N ASP A 60 19.57 7.34 -22.55
CA ASP A 60 20.88 8.00 -22.42
C ASP A 60 20.83 9.32 -21.64
N LEU A 61 19.69 10.02 -21.67
CA LEU A 61 19.49 11.27 -20.94
C LEU A 61 19.43 11.03 -19.41
N PRO A 62 19.93 11.97 -18.59
CA PRO A 62 19.79 11.90 -17.15
C PRO A 62 18.30 11.92 -16.78
N MET A 63 17.81 10.81 -16.22
CA MET A 63 16.41 10.67 -15.85
C MET A 63 16.08 11.50 -14.61
N THR A 64 14.96 12.20 -14.63
CA THR A 64 14.39 12.96 -13.51
C THR A 64 13.12 12.25 -13.03
N ALA A 65 12.56 12.66 -11.88
CA ALA A 65 11.28 12.10 -11.42
C ALA A 65 10.15 12.37 -12.42
N GLU A 66 10.11 13.57 -12.99
CA GLU A 66 9.14 13.99 -14.01
C GLU A 66 9.29 13.15 -15.29
N SER A 67 10.52 12.99 -15.81
CA SER A 67 10.72 12.19 -17.03
C SER A 67 10.50 10.70 -16.82
N ALA A 68 10.77 10.17 -15.63
CA ALA A 68 10.44 8.81 -15.28
C ALA A 68 8.91 8.57 -15.26
N VAL A 69 8.14 9.49 -14.67
CA VAL A 69 6.67 9.40 -14.66
C VAL A 69 6.10 9.44 -16.07
N MET A 70 6.58 10.36 -16.92
CA MET A 70 6.16 10.41 -18.33
C MET A 70 6.42 9.09 -19.06
N CYS A 71 7.58 8.46 -18.83
CA CYS A 71 7.90 7.16 -19.42
C CYS A 71 6.98 6.02 -18.93
N LEU A 72 6.42 6.11 -17.72
CA LEU A 72 5.46 5.14 -17.19
C LEU A 72 4.06 5.33 -17.79
N ASP A 73 3.69 6.56 -18.12
CA ASP A 73 2.39 6.91 -18.69
C ASP A 73 2.32 6.75 -20.22
N LEU A 74 3.41 6.28 -20.85
CA LEU A 74 3.46 6.01 -22.29
C LEU A 74 2.44 4.92 -22.70
N PRO A 75 1.70 5.13 -23.81
CA PRO A 75 0.82 4.11 -24.38
C PRO A 75 1.52 2.76 -24.62
N CYS A 76 0.86 1.66 -24.27
CA CYS A 76 1.40 0.31 -24.47
C CYS A 76 1.57 -0.07 -25.96
N SER A 77 0.97 0.68 -26.89
CA SER A 77 1.13 0.50 -28.34
C SER A 77 2.56 0.79 -28.81
N ILE A 78 3.27 1.67 -28.10
CA ILE A 78 4.61 2.10 -28.46
C ILE A 78 5.59 0.98 -28.17
N SER A 79 6.30 0.51 -29.20
CA SER A 79 7.24 -0.62 -29.08
C SER A 79 8.32 -0.45 -28.01
N MET A 80 8.74 0.78 -27.72
CA MET A 80 9.78 1.08 -26.71
C MET A 80 9.23 1.28 -25.29
N ALA A 81 7.91 1.40 -25.11
CA ALA A 81 7.30 1.71 -23.82
C ALA A 81 7.67 0.72 -22.70
N PRO A 82 7.69 -0.61 -22.90
CA PRO A 82 8.07 -1.54 -21.84
C PRO A 82 9.50 -1.34 -21.32
N ALA A 83 10.45 -1.08 -22.23
CA ALA A 83 11.85 -0.86 -21.87
C ALA A 83 12.03 0.46 -21.10
N LEU A 84 11.37 1.52 -21.57
CA LEU A 84 11.37 2.84 -20.91
C LEU A 84 10.71 2.78 -19.53
N ALA A 85 9.58 2.08 -19.41
CA ALA A 85 8.91 1.87 -18.14
C ALA A 85 9.80 1.10 -17.15
N GLU A 86 10.53 0.08 -17.59
CA GLU A 86 11.46 -0.65 -16.74
C GLU A 86 12.66 0.20 -16.28
N ALA A 87 13.20 1.05 -17.16
CA ALA A 87 14.24 2.02 -16.82
C ALA A 87 13.73 3.04 -15.79
N ALA A 88 12.54 3.62 -16.00
CA ALA A 88 11.88 4.55 -15.10
C ALA A 88 11.65 3.94 -13.72
N LYS A 89 11.11 2.72 -13.65
CA LYS A 89 10.94 1.99 -12.39
C LYS A 89 12.27 1.78 -11.65
N LYS A 90 13.37 1.43 -12.35
CA LYS A 90 14.70 1.26 -11.73
C LYS A 90 15.22 2.58 -11.16
N PHE A 91 15.08 3.66 -11.92
CA PHE A 91 15.49 5.00 -11.51
C PHE A 91 14.72 5.46 -10.26
N LEU A 92 13.39 5.39 -10.29
CA LEU A 92 12.53 5.79 -9.17
C LEU A 92 12.82 4.95 -7.91
N ALA A 93 12.97 3.64 -8.06
CA ALA A 93 13.32 2.75 -6.96
C ALA A 93 14.63 3.19 -6.28
N LYS A 94 15.66 3.46 -7.08
CA LYS A 94 16.97 3.91 -6.58
C LYS A 94 16.93 5.32 -5.98
N ARG A 95 16.22 6.27 -6.60
CA ARG A 95 16.11 7.66 -6.12
C ARG A 95 15.42 7.72 -4.75
N TYR A 96 14.38 6.91 -4.57
CA TYR A 96 13.59 6.84 -3.36
C TYR A 96 13.84 5.55 -2.56
N ASP A 97 15.07 5.03 -2.59
CA ASP A 97 15.49 3.87 -1.79
C ASP A 97 15.22 4.10 -0.29
N LYS A 98 15.39 5.35 0.15
CA LYS A 98 15.05 5.86 1.48
C LYS A 98 13.81 6.75 1.41
N PHE A 99 12.74 6.19 0.85
CA PHE A 99 11.43 6.80 0.58
C PHE A 99 10.86 7.65 1.73
N LEU A 100 11.07 7.23 2.98
CA LEU A 100 10.51 7.88 4.17
C LEU A 100 11.36 9.02 4.75
N LEU A 101 12.49 9.35 4.13
CA LEU A 101 13.29 10.50 4.58
C LEU A 101 12.61 11.81 4.19
N THR A 102 12.61 12.77 5.12
CA THR A 102 12.00 14.10 4.97
C THR A 102 12.46 14.83 3.71
N LYS A 103 13.70 14.63 3.26
CA LYS A 103 14.26 15.26 2.06
C LYS A 103 13.46 15.02 0.76
N PHE A 104 12.64 13.98 0.69
CA PHE A 104 11.86 13.64 -0.50
C PHE A 104 10.34 13.78 -0.32
N GLN A 105 9.85 14.10 0.89
CA GLN A 105 8.41 14.12 1.16
C GLN A 105 7.67 15.12 0.25
N ASP A 106 8.14 16.36 0.14
CA ASP A 106 7.49 17.38 -0.69
C ASP A 106 7.46 17.02 -2.19
N GLU A 107 8.55 16.40 -2.67
CA GLU A 107 8.66 15.92 -4.05
C GLU A 107 7.70 14.75 -4.29
N LEU A 108 7.69 13.75 -3.41
CA LEU A 108 6.83 12.57 -3.47
C LEU A 108 5.34 12.94 -3.45
N MET A 109 4.96 13.96 -2.68
CA MET A 109 3.57 14.45 -2.63
C MET A 109 3.07 14.97 -3.97
N ARG A 110 3.96 15.38 -4.88
CA ARG A 110 3.63 15.87 -6.23
C ARG A 110 3.67 14.80 -7.32
N ILE A 111 4.18 13.60 -7.02
CA ILE A 111 4.26 12.50 -7.98
C ILE A 111 2.86 11.96 -8.26
N SER A 112 2.60 11.58 -9.52
CA SER A 112 1.34 10.98 -9.97
C SER A 112 1.11 9.59 -9.37
N LEU A 113 -0.13 9.09 -9.48
CA LEU A 113 -0.49 7.74 -9.05
C LEU A 113 0.43 6.67 -9.66
N THR A 114 0.69 6.75 -10.97
CA THR A 114 1.55 5.80 -11.70
C THR A 114 2.96 5.78 -11.11
N GLY A 115 3.51 6.96 -10.79
CA GLY A 115 4.83 7.08 -10.18
C GLY A 115 4.88 6.48 -8.77
N ILE A 116 3.89 6.77 -7.92
CA ILE A 116 3.82 6.21 -6.56
C ILE A 116 3.66 4.69 -6.60
N VAL A 117 2.77 4.17 -7.45
CA VAL A 117 2.60 2.72 -7.67
C VAL A 117 3.92 2.07 -8.07
N ALA A 118 4.67 2.67 -9.01
CA ALA A 118 5.95 2.17 -9.45
C ALA A 118 7.01 2.15 -8.33
N ILE A 119 7.04 3.18 -7.49
CA ILE A 119 7.94 3.28 -6.34
C ILE A 119 7.62 2.18 -5.31
N LEU A 120 6.36 2.09 -4.89
CA LEU A 120 5.91 1.13 -3.85
C LEU A 120 6.06 -0.33 -4.32
N SER A 121 5.80 -0.60 -5.60
CA SER A 121 5.94 -1.96 -6.16
C SER A 121 7.37 -2.50 -6.13
N ARG A 122 8.37 -1.62 -6.13
CA ARG A 122 9.80 -2.00 -6.20
C ARG A 122 10.57 -1.78 -4.92
N ASN A 123 10.21 -0.76 -4.15
CA ASN A 123 10.86 -0.48 -2.87
C ASN A 123 10.08 -1.19 -1.79
N HIS A 124 10.67 -2.24 -1.22
CA HIS A 124 10.12 -2.89 -0.04
C HIS A 124 10.65 -2.16 1.20
N PRO A 125 9.80 -1.41 1.91
CA PRO A 125 10.17 -0.83 3.19
C PRO A 125 10.41 -2.00 4.16
N GLY A 126 11.54 -2.01 4.88
CA GLY A 126 11.81 -3.01 5.91
C GLY A 126 10.78 -3.01 7.06
N VAL A 127 10.98 -3.92 8.02
CA VAL A 127 10.06 -4.25 9.12
C VAL A 127 9.74 -3.07 10.08
N ALA A 128 10.48 -1.95 10.01
CA ALA A 128 10.24 -0.74 10.81
C ALA A 128 9.56 0.41 10.03
N SER A 129 9.08 0.17 8.80
CA SER A 129 8.64 1.23 7.86
C SER A 129 7.24 1.06 7.26
N GLU A 130 6.50 0.01 7.60
CA GLU A 130 5.17 -0.26 7.05
C GLU A 130 4.11 0.79 7.49
N GLU A 131 4.06 1.12 8.78
CA GLU A 131 3.14 2.15 9.33
C GLU A 131 3.39 3.52 8.68
N SER A 132 4.66 3.88 8.50
CA SER A 132 5.05 5.13 7.84
C SER A 132 4.72 5.15 6.35
N VAL A 133 4.73 4.00 5.66
CA VAL A 133 4.31 3.89 4.26
C VAL A 133 2.80 3.99 4.14
N TYR A 134 2.07 3.35 5.06
CA TYR A 134 0.62 3.47 5.14
C TYR A 134 0.18 4.91 5.42
N ASP A 135 0.78 5.56 6.42
CA ASP A 135 0.54 6.98 6.73
C ASP A 135 0.85 7.88 5.52
N PHE A 136 1.99 7.65 4.86
CA PHE A 136 2.33 8.38 3.64
C PHE A 136 1.27 8.20 2.56
N VAL A 137 0.83 6.96 2.28
CA VAL A 137 -0.18 6.67 1.25
C VAL A 137 -1.50 7.38 1.55
N LEU A 138 -1.93 7.42 2.82
CA LEU A 138 -3.12 8.16 3.22
C LEU A 138 -2.96 9.67 3.01
N ARG A 139 -1.83 10.25 3.45
CA ARG A 139 -1.54 11.68 3.27
C ARG A 139 -1.47 12.05 1.79
N TRP A 140 -0.76 11.26 0.98
CA TRP A 140 -0.64 11.46 -0.46
C TRP A 140 -2.00 11.40 -1.15
N ALA A 141 -2.82 10.39 -0.84
CA ALA A 141 -4.14 10.24 -1.46
C ALA A 141 -5.09 11.36 -1.05
N HIS A 142 -4.99 11.86 0.19
CA HIS A 142 -5.76 13.01 0.64
C HIS A 142 -5.37 14.31 -0.08
N PHE A 143 -4.07 14.49 -0.34
CA PHE A 143 -3.56 15.65 -1.06
C PHE A 143 -3.93 15.64 -2.55
N GLN A 144 -3.81 14.49 -3.21
CA GLN A 144 -4.05 14.37 -4.65
C GLN A 144 -5.54 14.26 -5.02
N TYR A 145 -6.35 13.67 -4.13
CA TYR A 145 -7.77 13.40 -4.38
C TYR A 145 -8.64 13.99 -3.26
N PRO A 146 -9.08 15.26 -3.39
CA PRO A 146 -9.98 15.89 -2.44
C PRO A 146 -11.33 15.16 -2.33
N ASN A 147 -11.82 14.60 -3.44
CA ASN A 147 -13.07 13.84 -3.49
C ASN A 147 -12.95 12.51 -2.69
N PRO A 148 -13.79 12.27 -1.68
CA PRO A 148 -13.70 11.09 -0.84
C PRO A 148 -13.96 9.76 -1.55
N GLU A 149 -14.86 9.72 -2.54
CA GLU A 149 -15.21 8.49 -3.26
C GLU A 149 -14.07 8.07 -4.20
N GLU A 150 -13.55 9.03 -4.96
CA GLU A 150 -12.40 8.82 -5.84
C GLU A 150 -11.17 8.41 -5.03
N ARG A 151 -10.90 9.11 -3.93
CA ARG A 151 -9.82 8.76 -3.00
C ARG A 151 -9.96 7.34 -2.45
N HIS A 152 -11.16 6.95 -2.01
CA HIS A 152 -11.42 5.60 -1.51
C HIS A 152 -11.18 4.54 -2.58
N LYS A 153 -11.61 4.82 -3.82
CA LYS A 153 -11.37 3.95 -4.98
C LYS A 153 -9.87 3.79 -5.22
N ILE A 154 -9.10 4.88 -5.35
CA ILE A 154 -7.66 4.83 -5.61
C ILE A 154 -6.91 4.10 -4.49
N LEU A 155 -7.25 4.37 -3.22
CA LEU A 155 -6.64 3.70 -2.08
C LEU A 155 -6.89 2.19 -2.13
N SER A 156 -8.16 1.78 -2.26
CA SER A 156 -8.56 0.38 -2.22
C SER A 156 -8.06 -0.43 -3.42
N SER A 157 -8.13 0.12 -4.64
CA SER A 157 -7.80 -0.61 -5.86
C SER A 157 -6.31 -0.62 -6.19
N SER A 158 -5.58 0.44 -5.85
CA SER A 158 -4.27 0.71 -6.46
C SER A 158 -3.13 0.82 -5.46
N LEU A 159 -3.34 1.39 -4.27
CA LEU A 159 -2.25 1.70 -3.34
C LEU A 159 -2.14 0.71 -2.19
N LEU A 160 -3.25 0.37 -1.53
CA LEU A 160 -3.26 -0.56 -0.40
C LEU A 160 -2.74 -1.96 -0.76
N PRO A 161 -3.00 -2.53 -1.96
CA PRO A 161 -2.42 -3.81 -2.35
C PRO A 161 -0.88 -3.81 -2.46
N LEU A 162 -0.26 -2.63 -2.64
CA LEU A 162 1.18 -2.48 -2.86
C LEU A 162 1.97 -2.18 -1.59
N VAL A 163 1.29 -1.70 -0.54
CA VAL A 163 1.89 -1.64 0.79
C VAL A 163 2.07 -3.10 1.22
N PRO A 164 3.31 -3.59 1.49
CA PRO A 164 3.57 -5.01 1.69
C PRO A 164 2.67 -5.59 2.78
N VAL A 165 1.61 -6.28 2.36
CA VAL A 165 0.73 -7.04 3.23
C VAL A 165 1.41 -8.36 3.60
N VAL A 166 2.66 -8.31 4.05
CA VAL A 166 3.23 -9.45 4.78
C VAL A 166 2.83 -9.21 6.22
N ARG A 167 1.63 -9.71 6.60
CA ARG A 167 1.09 -9.90 7.97
C ARG A 167 -0.35 -9.41 8.21
N SER A 168 -1.21 -9.23 7.20
CA SER A 168 -2.64 -8.96 7.45
C SER A 168 -3.45 -10.24 7.69
N MET A 169 -4.15 -10.27 8.83
CA MET A 169 -5.23 -11.22 9.12
C MET A 169 -6.44 -10.86 8.24
N THR A 170 -6.98 -11.82 7.47
CA THR A 170 -8.13 -11.58 6.58
C THR A 170 -9.41 -11.34 7.39
N ASN A 171 -10.07 -10.19 7.20
CA ASN A 171 -11.39 -9.91 7.78
C ASN A 171 -12.50 -10.20 6.76
N GLY A 172 -13.57 -10.86 7.19
CA GLY A 172 -14.89 -10.69 6.57
C GLY A 172 -15.49 -9.37 7.05
N ILE A 173 -15.91 -8.50 6.14
CA ILE A 173 -16.51 -7.20 6.47
C ILE A 173 -17.95 -7.40 6.95
N LEU A 174 -18.30 -6.91 8.15
CA LEU A 174 -19.68 -6.73 8.60
C LEU A 174 -19.87 -5.33 9.22
N ILE A 175 -20.81 -4.58 8.62
CA ILE A 175 -21.66 -3.48 9.09
C ILE A 175 -21.31 -2.82 10.45
N ASP A 176 -21.18 -1.49 10.46
CA ASP A 176 -21.04 -0.63 11.64
C ASP A 176 -22.28 -0.73 12.55
N GLN A 177 -22.20 -1.66 13.51
CA GLN A 177 -23.17 -1.89 14.57
C GLN A 177 -22.52 -1.55 15.92
N PRO A 178 -23.31 -1.29 16.98
CA PRO A 178 -22.78 -1.14 18.35
C PRO A 178 -22.17 -2.44 18.89
N SER A 179 -22.22 -3.54 18.14
CA SER A 179 -21.51 -4.78 18.42
C SER A 179 -20.88 -5.27 17.12
N CYS A 180 -19.58 -5.54 17.11
CA CYS A 180 -18.90 -6.18 16.00
C CYS A 180 -18.29 -7.52 16.45
N ILE A 181 -18.27 -8.48 15.52
CA ILE A 181 -17.59 -9.76 15.67
C ILE A 181 -16.68 -9.90 14.46
N VAL A 182 -15.38 -10.05 14.71
CA VAL A 182 -14.36 -10.10 13.66
C VAL A 182 -13.53 -11.35 13.84
N ASP A 183 -13.48 -12.17 12.79
CA ASP A 183 -12.67 -13.37 12.73
C ASP A 183 -11.32 -13.05 12.11
N PHE A 184 -10.25 -13.52 12.77
CA PHE A 184 -8.87 -13.32 12.36
C PHE A 184 -8.16 -14.65 12.21
N THR A 185 -7.22 -14.71 11.27
CA THR A 185 -6.43 -15.93 11.03
C THR A 185 -4.95 -15.61 10.89
N LEU A 186 -4.12 -16.33 11.64
CA LEU A 186 -2.66 -16.21 11.66
C LEU A 186 -2.03 -17.56 11.29
N SER A 187 -1.16 -17.61 10.29
CA SER A 187 -0.40 -18.84 10.01
C SER A 187 0.61 -19.15 11.11
N ARG A 188 0.95 -20.42 11.30
CA ARG A 188 1.99 -20.86 12.23
C ARG A 188 3.32 -20.15 11.97
N GLY A 189 3.70 -19.98 10.70
CA GLY A 189 4.90 -19.24 10.32
C GLY A 189 4.87 -17.78 10.78
N GLN A 190 3.72 -17.10 10.65
CA GLN A 190 3.55 -15.74 11.16
C GLN A 190 3.69 -15.69 12.69
N CYS A 191 3.05 -16.62 13.41
CA CYS A 191 3.18 -16.72 14.86
C CYS A 191 4.62 -16.99 15.30
N SER A 192 5.31 -17.98 14.70
CA SER A 192 6.71 -18.29 15.02
C SER A 192 7.64 -17.10 14.80
N GLY A 193 7.41 -16.35 13.71
CA GLY A 193 8.20 -15.16 13.35
C GLY A 193 7.95 -13.93 14.23
N LEU A 194 7.12 -14.02 15.28
CA LEU A 194 6.97 -12.95 16.27
C LEU A 194 8.00 -13.04 17.40
N PHE A 195 8.69 -14.16 17.58
CA PHE A 195 9.72 -14.28 18.60
C PHE A 195 11.10 -13.91 18.05
N PRO A 196 11.97 -13.22 18.82
CA PRO A 196 11.81 -12.84 20.24
C PRO A 196 11.11 -11.49 20.50
N SER A 197 10.98 -10.63 19.49
CA SER A 197 10.51 -9.24 19.66
C SER A 197 9.77 -8.69 18.43
N GLY A 198 8.96 -9.52 17.77
CA GLY A 198 8.17 -9.18 16.60
C GLY A 198 6.71 -8.89 16.94
N SER A 199 6.04 -8.14 16.06
CA SER A 199 4.62 -7.84 16.15
C SER A 199 3.94 -8.00 14.77
N ILE A 200 2.64 -8.25 14.79
CA ILE A 200 1.73 -8.32 13.65
C ILE A 200 0.46 -7.59 14.03
N ARG A 201 -0.12 -6.83 13.10
CA ARG A 201 -1.32 -6.04 13.34
C ARG A 201 -2.36 -6.33 12.26
N SER A 202 -3.63 -6.41 12.63
CA SER A 202 -4.73 -6.50 11.68
C SER A 202 -4.96 -5.15 10.99
N PRO A 203 -5.64 -5.14 9.84
CA PRO A 203 -6.30 -3.93 9.35
C PRO A 203 -7.25 -3.37 10.41
N PRO A 204 -7.54 -2.07 10.39
CA PRO A 204 -8.50 -1.50 11.30
C PRO A 204 -9.90 -2.03 11.01
N PHE A 205 -10.67 -2.24 12.07
CA PHE A 205 -12.10 -2.52 12.01
C PHE A 205 -12.84 -1.50 12.87
N TYR A 206 -14.09 -1.21 12.53
CA TYR A 206 -14.87 -0.16 13.16
C TYR A 206 -16.07 -0.75 13.88
N CYS A 207 -16.36 -0.25 15.08
CA CYS A 207 -17.54 -0.60 15.86
C CYS A 207 -18.08 0.66 16.53
N GLY A 208 -19.35 0.99 16.29
CA GLY A 208 -19.98 2.19 16.84
C GLY A 208 -19.21 3.49 16.50
N GLY A 209 -18.61 3.54 15.31
CA GLY A 209 -17.77 4.66 14.85
C GLY A 209 -16.43 4.84 15.58
N HIS A 210 -15.97 3.86 16.37
CA HIS A 210 -14.60 3.82 16.89
C HIS A 210 -13.77 2.81 16.11
N GLY A 211 -12.54 3.18 15.77
CA GLY A 211 -11.60 2.29 15.10
C GLY A 211 -10.79 1.44 16.10
N PHE A 212 -10.56 0.18 15.73
CA PHE A 212 -9.80 -0.80 16.50
C PHE A 212 -8.88 -1.62 15.60
N PHE A 213 -7.82 -2.17 16.16
CA PHE A 213 -7.03 -3.22 15.51
C PHE A 213 -6.60 -4.27 16.53
N LEU A 214 -6.42 -5.51 16.06
CA LEU A 214 -5.85 -6.60 16.85
C LEU A 214 -4.35 -6.68 16.53
N SER A 215 -3.51 -6.66 17.55
CA SER A 215 -2.07 -6.92 17.43
C SER A 215 -1.71 -8.23 18.13
N ALA A 216 -0.82 -9.01 17.51
CA ALA A 216 -0.15 -10.12 18.17
C ALA A 216 1.35 -9.84 18.25
N HIS A 217 1.99 -10.16 19.36
CA HIS A 217 3.42 -9.94 19.52
C HIS A 217 4.09 -11.06 20.33
N GLY A 218 5.34 -11.37 19.99
CA GLY A 218 6.20 -12.20 20.81
C GLY A 218 7.12 -11.30 21.62
N LYS A 219 7.16 -11.50 22.94
CA LYS A 219 8.08 -10.77 23.83
C LYS A 219 8.83 -11.72 24.75
N MET A 220 10.08 -11.34 25.01
CA MET A 220 10.97 -11.97 25.98
C MET A 220 11.08 -11.07 27.23
N GLU A 221 10.36 -11.39 28.29
CA GLU A 221 10.50 -10.74 29.61
C GLU A 221 9.78 -11.57 30.69
N PRO A 222 10.37 -11.72 31.90
CA PRO A 222 10.99 -12.94 32.46
C PRO A 222 10.42 -14.32 32.07
N SER A 223 9.21 -14.41 31.51
CA SER A 223 8.61 -15.60 30.89
C SER A 223 8.18 -15.28 29.46
N ASN A 224 8.70 -16.00 28.47
CA ASN A 224 8.36 -15.80 27.06
C ASN A 224 6.85 -15.95 26.82
N PHE A 225 6.22 -14.97 26.18
CA PHE A 225 4.79 -14.99 25.91
C PHE A 225 4.44 -14.50 24.51
N PHE A 226 3.32 -15.01 24.03
CA PHE A 226 2.59 -14.53 22.87
C PHE A 226 1.44 -13.65 23.37
N GLY A 227 1.53 -12.35 23.12
CA GLY A 227 0.52 -11.37 23.50
C GLY A 227 -0.48 -11.15 22.38
N LEU A 228 -1.77 -11.14 22.69
CA LEU A 228 -2.84 -10.67 21.82
C LEU A 228 -3.44 -9.42 22.46
N LEU A 229 -3.45 -8.30 21.74
CA LEU A 229 -3.95 -7.02 22.23
C LEU A 229 -4.90 -6.40 21.23
N ILE A 230 -6.03 -5.91 21.72
CA ILE A 230 -6.92 -5.01 21.00
C ILE A 230 -6.51 -3.60 21.38
N GLU A 231 -6.23 -2.80 20.35
CA GLU A 231 -5.82 -1.41 20.47
C GLU A 231 -6.85 -0.53 19.76
N LYS A 232 -7.13 0.62 20.35
CA LYS A 232 -8.07 1.60 19.82
C LYS A 232 -7.30 2.65 19.00
N LEU A 233 -7.82 3.01 17.83
CA LEU A 233 -7.29 4.10 17.01
C LEU A 233 -7.47 5.44 17.74
N GLU A 234 -6.58 6.41 17.44
CA GLU A 234 -6.70 7.78 17.94
C GLU A 234 -7.82 8.55 17.22
N ASP A 235 -9.06 8.08 17.40
CA ASP A 235 -10.26 8.78 16.97
C ASP A 235 -11.16 9.11 18.16
N LYS A 236 -11.84 10.26 18.08
CA LYS A 236 -12.97 10.59 18.95
C LYS A 236 -14.22 10.06 18.26
N GLY A 237 -14.39 8.74 18.29
CA GLY A 237 -15.62 8.12 17.81
C GLY A 237 -16.87 8.76 18.44
N PRO A 238 -18.00 8.83 17.71
CA PRO A 238 -19.15 9.65 18.07
C PRO A 238 -19.90 9.14 19.31
N VAL A 239 -19.82 7.84 19.59
CA VAL A 239 -20.55 7.20 20.69
C VAL A 239 -19.71 7.20 21.97
N ARG A 240 -20.24 7.73 23.08
CA ARG A 240 -19.60 7.62 24.40
C ARG A 240 -20.27 6.55 25.23
N GLY A 241 -19.48 5.77 25.97
CA GLY A 241 -20.03 4.62 26.68
C GLY A 241 -18.99 3.67 27.26
N THR A 242 -19.45 2.46 27.56
CA THR A 242 -18.59 1.33 27.94
C THR A 242 -18.31 0.46 26.72
N ILE A 243 -17.09 -0.06 26.64
CA ILE A 243 -16.66 -1.01 25.61
C ILE A 243 -16.34 -2.34 26.29
N ASP A 244 -17.04 -3.39 25.90
CA ASP A 244 -16.76 -4.77 26.26
C ASP A 244 -15.95 -5.42 25.14
N TYR A 245 -14.75 -5.89 25.49
CA TYR A 245 -13.90 -6.67 24.60
C TYR A 245 -13.92 -8.13 25.01
N GLU A 246 -13.98 -9.01 24.03
CA GLU A 246 -13.84 -10.45 24.23
C GLU A 246 -13.02 -11.06 23.08
N ILE A 247 -12.11 -11.97 23.44
CA ILE A 247 -11.25 -12.70 22.52
C ILE A 247 -11.51 -14.18 22.73
N GLU A 248 -11.77 -14.88 21.64
CA GLU A 248 -11.93 -16.32 21.58
C GLU A 248 -10.91 -16.92 20.60
N VAL A 249 -10.57 -18.19 20.80
CA VAL A 249 -9.66 -18.93 19.94
C VAL A 249 -10.27 -20.27 19.56
N LYS A 250 -10.22 -20.61 18.27
CA LYS A 250 -10.67 -21.92 17.80
C LYS A 250 -9.63 -22.97 18.15
N THR A 251 -10.04 -24.09 18.74
CA THR A 251 -9.11 -25.18 19.08
C THR A 251 -9.33 -26.41 18.23
N ARG A 252 -8.24 -27.14 17.95
CA ARG A 252 -8.24 -28.35 17.13
C ARG A 252 -9.09 -29.47 17.69
N GLN A 253 -9.26 -29.54 19.02
CA GLN A 253 -9.96 -30.62 19.70
C GLN A 253 -11.49 -30.50 19.59
N SER A 254 -12.03 -29.30 19.74
CA SER A 254 -13.48 -29.06 19.65
C SER A 254 -13.93 -28.57 18.28
N LEU A 255 -13.03 -27.99 17.48
CA LEU A 255 -13.37 -27.18 16.30
C LEU A 255 -14.35 -26.03 16.61
N GLU A 256 -14.44 -25.65 17.87
CA GLU A 256 -15.27 -24.56 18.39
C GLU A 256 -14.38 -23.45 18.95
N PHE A 257 -14.93 -22.24 19.01
CA PHE A 257 -14.28 -21.10 19.64
C PHE A 257 -14.36 -21.26 21.17
N LEU A 258 -13.20 -21.20 21.82
CA LEU A 258 -13.08 -21.20 23.26
C LEU A 258 -12.72 -19.81 23.75
N PHE A 259 -13.38 -19.39 24.82
CA PHE A 259 -13.09 -18.16 25.53
C PHE A 259 -11.61 -18.08 25.93
N LEU A 260 -10.95 -16.97 25.56
CA LEU A 260 -9.56 -16.71 25.92
C LEU A 260 -9.46 -15.58 26.94
N TRP A 261 -10.21 -14.49 26.74
CA TRP A 261 -10.11 -13.30 27.56
C TRP A 261 -11.28 -12.33 27.33
N ARG A 262 -11.69 -11.60 28.38
CA ARG A 262 -12.58 -10.44 28.27
C ARG A 262 -12.19 -9.31 29.20
N ARG A 263 -12.56 -8.09 28.84
CA ARG A 263 -12.48 -6.93 29.72
C ARG A 263 -13.40 -5.82 29.27
N THR A 264 -13.94 -5.10 30.24
CA THR A 264 -14.73 -3.88 30.02
C THR A 264 -13.88 -2.65 30.31
N THR A 265 -14.03 -1.61 29.50
CA THR A 265 -13.44 -0.29 29.71
C THR A 265 -14.39 0.81 29.25
N THR A 266 -13.94 2.06 29.31
CA THR A 266 -14.69 3.21 28.77
C THR A 266 -14.18 3.63 27.39
N THR A 267 -15.02 4.31 26.60
CA THR A 267 -14.63 4.87 25.30
C THR A 267 -13.48 5.87 25.38
N ASP A 268 -13.18 6.42 26.56
CA ASP A 268 -12.08 7.34 26.82
C ASP A 268 -10.73 6.63 27.08
N SER A 269 -10.75 5.33 27.35
CA SER A 269 -9.56 4.54 27.61
C SER A 269 -8.77 4.30 26.32
N ARG A 270 -7.46 4.60 26.37
CA ARG A 270 -6.49 4.32 25.29
C ARG A 270 -5.59 3.13 25.59
N GLN A 271 -5.90 2.34 26.62
CA GLN A 271 -5.06 1.23 27.01
C GLN A 271 -5.18 0.10 25.98
N ALA A 272 -4.04 -0.44 25.54
CA ALA A 272 -4.03 -1.70 24.80
C ALA A 272 -4.47 -2.84 25.74
N LEU A 273 -5.50 -3.59 25.37
CA LEU A 273 -6.09 -4.61 26.25
C LEU A 273 -6.08 -5.98 25.58
N GLY A 274 -5.74 -7.01 26.34
CA GLY A 274 -5.86 -8.38 25.86
C GLY A 274 -5.17 -9.36 26.78
N CYS A 275 -4.65 -10.45 26.21
CA CYS A 275 -4.15 -11.60 26.96
C CYS A 275 -2.72 -11.97 26.60
N ARG A 276 -2.11 -12.76 27.48
CA ARG A 276 -0.78 -13.33 27.30
C ARG A 276 -0.91 -14.84 27.36
N ILE A 277 -0.45 -15.51 26.32
CA ILE A 277 -0.36 -16.97 26.24
C ILE A 277 1.12 -17.33 26.42
N PRO A 278 1.48 -18.30 27.27
CA PRO A 278 2.86 -18.77 27.36
C PRO A 278 3.37 -19.25 25.99
N TRP A 279 4.55 -18.78 25.59
CA TRP A 279 5.12 -19.08 24.27
C TRP A 279 5.21 -20.59 23.96
N PRO A 280 5.65 -21.45 24.90
CA PRO A 280 5.71 -22.89 24.64
C PRO A 280 4.32 -23.51 24.39
N SER A 281 3.28 -22.97 25.04
CA SER A 281 1.90 -23.47 24.90
C SER A 281 1.29 -23.16 23.54
N ILE A 282 1.73 -22.08 22.88
CA ILE A 282 1.21 -21.72 21.57
C ILE A 282 2.01 -22.40 20.44
N ILE A 283 3.34 -22.44 20.54
CA ILE A 283 4.18 -22.80 19.38
C ILE A 283 4.53 -24.28 19.27
N ALA A 284 4.28 -25.08 20.31
CA ALA A 284 4.58 -26.51 20.30
C ALA A 284 3.99 -27.21 19.06
N ASP A 285 4.67 -28.27 18.59
CA ASP A 285 4.24 -29.05 17.42
C ASP A 285 2.83 -29.63 17.62
N ASN A 286 2.52 -30.04 18.85
CA ASN A 286 1.21 -30.55 19.27
C ASN A 286 0.26 -29.46 19.80
N SER A 287 0.53 -28.18 19.53
CA SER A 287 -0.30 -27.07 19.98
C SER A 287 -1.75 -27.24 19.53
N ARG A 288 -2.67 -27.18 20.50
CA ARG A 288 -4.12 -27.27 20.27
C ARG A 288 -4.72 -26.06 19.54
N PHE A 289 -3.96 -24.98 19.40
CA PHE A 289 -4.44 -23.72 18.84
C PHE A 289 -4.30 -23.63 17.32
N PHE A 290 -3.50 -24.50 16.70
CA PHE A 290 -3.32 -24.54 15.25
C PHE A 290 -4.19 -25.62 14.61
N ILE A 291 -4.99 -25.21 13.62
CA ILE A 291 -5.81 -26.05 12.74
C ILE A 291 -5.32 -25.79 11.33
N ASP A 292 -4.86 -26.82 10.61
CA ASP A 292 -4.26 -26.67 9.27
C ASP A 292 -3.17 -25.58 9.20
N ASP A 293 -2.28 -25.59 10.21
CA ASP A 293 -1.22 -24.59 10.41
C ASP A 293 -1.69 -23.14 10.52
N LYS A 294 -2.94 -22.94 10.97
CA LYS A 294 -3.53 -21.62 11.20
C LYS A 294 -4.14 -21.52 12.60
N LEU A 295 -3.86 -20.40 13.25
CA LEU A 295 -4.47 -19.94 14.49
C LEU A 295 -5.68 -19.09 14.11
N HIS A 296 -6.87 -19.50 14.54
CA HIS A 296 -8.11 -18.79 14.29
C HIS A 296 -8.58 -18.10 15.57
N LEU A 297 -8.75 -16.79 15.49
CA LEU A 297 -9.19 -15.95 16.59
C LEU A 297 -10.52 -15.29 16.22
N ARG A 298 -11.33 -15.02 17.22
CA ARG A 298 -12.57 -14.26 17.08
C ARG A 298 -12.58 -13.19 18.14
N VAL A 299 -12.81 -11.95 17.72
CA VAL A 299 -12.88 -10.79 18.60
C VAL A 299 -14.28 -10.23 18.57
N HIS A 300 -14.84 -10.04 19.76
CA HIS A 300 -16.10 -9.38 19.96
C HIS A 300 -15.82 -8.01 20.60
N VAL A 301 -16.33 -6.95 19.99
CA VAL A 301 -16.34 -5.62 20.59
C VAL A 301 -17.78 -5.16 20.67
N LYS A 302 -18.22 -4.77 21.87
CA LYS A 302 -19.56 -4.27 22.09
C LYS A 302 -19.50 -2.94 22.81
N ILE A 303 -20.11 -1.92 22.23
CA ILE A 303 -20.22 -0.58 22.80
C ILE A 303 -21.62 -0.40 23.35
N THR A 304 -21.72 -0.17 24.65
CA THR A 304 -22.98 0.21 25.30
C THR A 304 -22.95 1.71 25.55
N PRO A 305 -23.80 2.50 24.87
CA PRO A 305 -23.86 3.95 25.05
C PRO A 305 -24.19 4.30 26.51
N GLN A 306 -23.58 5.38 27.01
CA GLN A 306 -24.09 6.01 28.23
C GLN A 306 -25.45 6.67 27.92
N PRO A 307 -26.42 6.61 28.86
CA PRO A 307 -27.71 7.28 28.73
C PRO A 307 -27.59 8.81 28.66
#